data_AF-A0A940ELX2-F1
#
_entry.id   AF-A0A940ELX2-F1
#
_cell.length_a   1.000
_cell.length_b   1.000
_cell.length_c   1.000
_cell.angle_alpha   90.00
_cell.angle_beta   90.00
_cell.angle_gamma   90.00
#
_symmetry.space_group_name_H-M   'P 1'
#
loop_
_entity.id
_entity.type
_entity.pdbx_description
1 polymer ?
#
loop_
_entity_poly.entity_id
_entity_poly.type
_entity_poly.pdbx_seq_one_letter_code
_entity_poly.pdbx_strand_id
1 'polypeptide(L)'
;MRIVRTPSNKVEGPISDYHVLTYADSGFGPLPHYTKRRVPRDQVEELVSRINQRDEAATFFPLPLSAVPRKVIWDKTHLSELRAHLADFLRANARGFGARRILIDLQSPHGTAHVMDAVRGAVEDAPPICVEEIVVVTPAELDEAEAAPPPRRTRTRASS
;
A
#
# COMPACT_ATOMS: atom_id res chain seq x y z
N MET A 1 19.57 1.43 5.25
CA MET A 1 18.15 1.30 4.87
C MET A 1 18.07 1.04 3.37
N ARG A 2 17.32 0.02 2.94
CA ARG A 2 17.03 -0.29 1.52
C ARG A 2 15.56 -0.04 1.20
N ILE A 3 15.28 0.42 -0.02
CA ILE A 3 13.91 0.56 -0.55
C ILE A 3 13.77 -0.45 -1.69
N VAL A 4 12.80 -1.37 -1.57
CA VAL A 4 12.57 -2.42 -2.55
C VAL A 4 11.14 -2.38 -3.07
N ARG A 5 10.97 -2.85 -4.31
CA ARG A 5 9.66 -3.07 -4.92
C ARG A 5 9.33 -4.55 -4.84
N THR A 6 8.14 -4.87 -4.36
CA THR A 6 7.72 -6.27 -4.20
C THR A 6 6.29 -6.43 -4.69
N PRO A 7 6.02 -7.38 -5.61
CA PRO A 7 4.66 -7.73 -6.01
C PRO A 7 3.82 -8.15 -4.80
N SER A 8 2.54 -7.78 -4.77
CA SER A 8 1.67 -8.05 -3.62
C SER A 8 1.60 -9.53 -3.24
N ASN A 9 1.68 -10.44 -4.22
CA ASN A 9 1.70 -11.90 -4.03
C ASN A 9 3.06 -12.46 -3.56
N LYS A 10 4.10 -11.63 -3.50
CA LYS A 10 5.47 -11.99 -3.05
C LYS A 10 5.89 -11.29 -1.77
N VAL A 11 4.99 -10.56 -1.11
CA VAL A 11 5.28 -9.97 0.21
C VAL A 11 5.30 -11.10 1.25
N GLU A 12 6.48 -11.33 1.83
CA GLU A 12 6.72 -12.40 2.80
C GLU A 12 6.64 -11.89 4.25
N GLY A 13 6.32 -12.80 5.18
CA GLY A 13 6.29 -12.55 6.62
C GLY A 13 4.93 -12.06 7.15
N PRO A 14 4.71 -12.13 8.47
CA PRO A 14 3.49 -11.63 9.10
C PRO A 14 3.45 -10.09 9.10
N ILE A 15 2.25 -9.49 9.00
CA ILE A 15 2.05 -8.02 9.13
C ILE A 15 2.73 -7.47 10.38
N SER A 16 2.71 -8.22 11.48
CA SER A 16 3.26 -7.78 12.77
C SER A 16 4.73 -7.37 12.70
N ASP A 17 5.45 -7.79 11.65
CA ASP A 17 6.83 -7.43 11.42
C ASP A 17 6.99 -6.05 10.75
N TYR A 18 5.89 -5.47 10.27
CA TYR A 18 5.85 -4.22 9.51
C TYR A 18 5.06 -3.13 10.24
N HIS A 19 5.50 -1.89 10.08
CA HIS A 19 4.58 -0.76 10.12
C HIS A 19 4.03 -0.52 8.72
N VAL A 20 2.73 -0.69 8.56
CA VAL A 20 2.03 -0.65 7.28
C VAL A 20 1.48 0.75 7.04
N LEU A 21 1.67 1.27 5.82
CA LEU A 21 1.00 2.46 5.31
C LEU A 21 0.15 2.08 4.10
N THR A 22 -1.12 2.51 4.11
CA THR A 22 -2.04 2.39 2.99
C THR A 22 -2.80 3.70 2.74
N TYR A 23 -3.88 3.67 1.99
CA TYR A 23 -4.78 4.81 1.79
C TYR A 23 -6.20 4.50 2.21
N ALA A 24 -6.91 5.54 2.63
CA ALA A 24 -8.27 5.45 3.13
C ALA A 24 -9.29 5.26 2.00
N ASP A 25 -9.34 4.05 1.43
CA ASP A 25 -10.41 3.63 0.52
C ASP A 25 -11.30 2.59 1.19
N SER A 26 -12.50 2.37 0.66
CA SER A 26 -13.50 1.48 1.29
C SER A 26 -12.90 0.09 1.59
N GLY A 27 -12.83 -0.28 2.87
CA GLY A 27 -12.27 -1.57 3.32
C GLY A 27 -10.75 -1.62 3.48
N PHE A 28 -10.04 -0.49 3.32
CA PHE A 28 -8.59 -0.39 3.13
C PHE A 28 -8.14 -1.24 1.94
N GLY A 29 -8.02 -0.61 0.77
CA GLY A 29 -7.80 -1.26 -0.54
C GLY A 29 -6.90 -2.52 -0.57
N PRO A 30 -5.79 -2.60 0.19
CA PRO A 30 -4.93 -3.80 0.23
C PRO A 30 -4.95 -4.64 1.52
N LEU A 31 -5.62 -4.24 2.60
CA LEU A 31 -5.58 -5.00 3.87
C LEU A 31 -6.11 -6.44 3.83
N PRO A 32 -7.11 -6.83 3.01
CA PRO A 32 -7.68 -8.17 3.07
C PRO A 32 -6.65 -9.29 2.87
N HIS A 33 -5.56 -9.02 2.14
CA HIS A 33 -4.52 -10.01 1.83
C HIS A 33 -3.63 -10.32 3.03
N TYR A 34 -3.43 -9.35 3.92
CA TYR A 34 -2.41 -9.40 4.96
C TYR A 34 -3.03 -9.52 6.37
N THR A 35 -4.24 -8.98 6.59
CA THR A 35 -4.95 -9.07 7.88
C THR A 35 -6.01 -10.17 7.80
N LYS A 36 -5.60 -11.45 7.76
CA LYS A 36 -6.55 -12.58 7.71
C LYS A 36 -7.59 -12.57 8.84
N ARG A 37 -7.36 -11.85 9.94
CA ARG A 37 -8.30 -11.55 11.04
C ARG A 37 -7.80 -10.29 11.73
N ARG A 38 -8.62 -9.27 12.03
CA ARG A 38 -8.62 -8.51 13.32
C ARG A 38 -9.26 -7.11 13.36
N VAL A 39 -9.60 -6.44 12.25
CA VAL A 39 -10.19 -5.08 12.35
C VAL A 39 -11.70 -5.12 12.10
N PRO A 40 -12.55 -4.69 13.06
CA PRO A 40 -13.98 -4.55 12.85
C PRO A 40 -14.28 -3.58 11.71
N ARG A 41 -15.16 -3.99 10.79
CA ARG A 41 -15.47 -3.24 9.56
C ARG A 41 -15.99 -1.83 9.84
N ASP A 42 -16.83 -1.70 10.86
CA ASP A 42 -17.36 -0.42 11.36
C ASP A 42 -16.23 0.54 11.79
N GLN A 43 -15.22 0.03 12.51
CA GLN A 43 -14.06 0.85 12.90
C GLN A 43 -13.18 1.25 11.71
N VAL A 44 -13.06 0.37 10.71
CA VAL A 44 -12.40 0.72 9.44
C VAL A 44 -13.14 1.85 8.74
N GLU A 45 -14.46 1.73 8.59
CA GLU A 45 -15.29 2.70 7.88
C GLU A 45 -15.26 4.07 8.57
N GLU A 46 -15.33 4.11 9.91
CA GLU A 46 -15.20 5.34 10.68
C GLU A 46 -13.82 6.00 10.47
N LEU A 47 -12.74 5.22 10.55
CA LEU A 47 -11.38 5.73 10.37
C LEU A 47 -11.17 6.26 8.94
N VAL A 48 -11.61 5.51 7.94
CA VAL A 48 -11.53 5.91 6.52
C VAL A 48 -12.32 7.20 6.28
N SER A 49 -13.53 7.30 6.83
CA SER A 49 -14.34 8.50 6.74
C SER A 49 -13.62 9.70 7.36
N ARG A 50 -13.08 9.55 8.57
CA ARG A 50 -12.37 10.62 9.29
C ARG A 50 -11.12 11.10 8.54
N ILE A 51 -10.31 10.18 8.03
CA ILE A 51 -9.07 10.51 7.28
C ILE A 51 -9.41 11.35 6.05
N ASN A 52 -10.41 10.93 5.27
CA ASN A 52 -10.78 11.63 4.05
C ASN A 52 -11.55 12.94 4.31
N GLN A 53 -12.31 13.04 5.40
CA GLN A 53 -13.01 14.29 5.75
C GLN A 53 -12.07 15.37 6.27
N ARG A 54 -11.00 14.97 6.97
CA ARG A 54 -10.03 15.89 7.56
C ARG A 54 -8.80 16.11 6.67
N ASP A 55 -8.63 15.32 5.62
CA ASP A 55 -7.42 15.29 4.81
C ASP A 55 -6.15 15.06 5.65
N GLU A 56 -6.26 14.21 6.67
CA GLU A 56 -5.21 13.93 7.63
C GLU A 56 -4.93 12.43 7.71
N ALA A 57 -3.65 12.05 7.62
CA ALA A 57 -3.25 10.66 7.85
C ALA A 57 -3.55 10.23 9.29
N ALA A 58 -3.92 8.96 9.49
CA ALA A 58 -4.17 8.42 10.83
C ALA A 58 -3.73 6.97 10.96
N THR A 59 -3.41 6.58 12.19
CA THR A 59 -2.98 5.23 12.55
C THR A 59 -4.10 4.49 13.30
N PHE A 60 -4.33 3.24 12.92
CA PHE A 60 -5.26 2.32 13.56
C PHE A 60 -4.60 1.61 14.75
N PHE A 61 -4.64 2.20 15.93
CA PHE A 61 -4.07 1.61 17.15
C PHE A 61 -4.93 0.44 17.70
N PRO A 62 -4.35 -0.66 18.24
CA PRO A 62 -2.91 -0.91 18.47
C PRO A 62 -2.16 -1.55 17.29
N LEU A 63 -2.77 -1.67 16.11
CA LEU A 63 -2.05 -2.20 14.96
C LEU A 63 -1.07 -1.16 14.42
N PRO A 64 0.13 -1.57 13.97
CA PRO A 64 1.05 -0.67 13.27
C PRO A 64 0.55 -0.49 11.83
N LEU A 65 -0.64 0.10 11.68
CA LEU A 65 -1.32 0.32 10.41
C LEU A 65 -1.74 1.77 10.32
N SER A 66 -1.22 2.49 9.33
CA SER A 66 -1.57 3.87 9.05
C SER A 66 -2.20 3.99 7.67
N ALA A 67 -3.00 5.02 7.48
CA ALA A 67 -3.56 5.36 6.17
C ALA A 67 -3.50 6.85 5.90
N VAL A 68 -3.25 7.20 4.63
CA VAL A 68 -3.30 8.57 4.09
C VAL A 68 -4.64 8.84 3.39
N PRO A 69 -5.03 10.11 3.17
CA PRO A 69 -6.21 10.45 2.38
C PRO A 69 -6.18 9.86 0.98
N ARG A 70 -7.33 9.40 0.48
CA ARG A 70 -7.44 8.83 -0.87
C ARG A 70 -7.02 9.82 -1.96
N LYS A 71 -7.34 11.11 -1.79
CA LYS A 71 -7.05 12.16 -2.77
C LYS A 71 -5.56 12.23 -3.13
N VAL A 72 -4.66 12.02 -2.16
CA VAL A 72 -3.21 12.15 -2.38
C VAL A 72 -2.62 10.99 -3.18
N ILE A 73 -3.39 9.91 -3.39
CA ILE A 73 -3.02 8.76 -4.23
C ILE A 73 -3.63 8.83 -5.62
N TRP A 74 -4.86 9.33 -5.71
CA TRP A 74 -5.65 9.34 -6.94
C TRP A 74 -5.45 10.59 -7.80
N ASP A 75 -4.95 11.68 -7.23
CA ASP A 75 -4.66 12.91 -7.97
C ASP A 75 -3.17 13.27 -7.85
N LYS A 76 -2.49 13.33 -9.01
CA LYS A 76 -1.05 13.64 -9.10
C LYS A 76 -0.72 15.05 -8.63
N THR A 77 -1.69 15.97 -8.62
CA THR A 77 -1.47 17.35 -8.16
C THR A 77 -1.12 17.42 -6.66
N HIS A 78 -1.49 16.39 -5.89
CA HIS A 78 -1.22 16.28 -4.46
C HIS A 78 0.07 15.52 -4.11
N LEU A 79 1.02 15.39 -5.05
CA LEU A 79 2.29 14.68 -4.80
C LEU A 79 3.07 15.24 -3.60
N SER A 80 3.08 16.56 -3.42
CA SER A 80 3.73 17.20 -2.27
C SER A 80 3.05 16.84 -0.94
N GLU A 81 1.72 16.72 -0.93
CA GLU A 81 0.96 16.26 0.24
C GLU A 81 1.24 14.78 0.54
N LEU A 82 1.33 13.93 -0.50
CA LEU A 82 1.72 12.53 -0.34
C LEU A 82 3.12 12.41 0.29
N ARG A 83 4.09 13.19 -0.19
CA ARG A 83 5.45 13.25 0.38
C ARG A 83 5.42 13.68 1.85
N ALA A 84 4.63 14.69 2.20
CA ALA A 84 4.48 15.16 3.58
C ALA A 84 3.90 14.07 4.49
N HIS A 85 2.81 13.42 4.09
CA HIS A 85 2.21 12.32 4.85
C HIS A 85 3.15 11.12 5.02
N LEU A 86 3.94 10.80 3.99
CA LEU A 86 4.98 9.77 4.07
C LEU A 86 6.04 10.15 5.11
N ALA A 87 6.52 11.38 5.10
CA ALA A 87 7.50 11.86 6.08
C ALA A 87 6.95 11.81 7.51
N ASP A 88 5.70 12.20 7.71
CA ASP A 88 5.04 12.12 9.02
C ASP A 88 4.85 10.69 9.49
N PHE A 89 4.51 9.78 8.58
CA PHE A 89 4.46 8.36 8.86
C PHE A 89 5.82 7.79 9.31
N LEU A 90 6.92 8.16 8.64
CA LEU A 90 8.27 7.75 9.06
C LEU A 90 8.62 8.27 10.45
N ARG A 91 8.26 9.52 10.77
CA ARG A 91 8.45 10.11 12.11
C ARG A 91 7.59 9.40 13.16
N ALA A 92 6.34 9.09 12.84
CA ALA A 92 5.44 8.36 13.73
C ALA A 92 5.97 6.96 14.02
N ASN A 93 6.52 6.26 13.01
CA ASN A 93 7.20 4.99 13.22
C ASN A 93 8.36 5.13 14.22
N ALA A 94 9.26 6.10 14.01
CA ALA A 94 10.43 6.30 14.88
C ALA A 94 10.05 6.64 16.33
N ARG A 95 8.95 7.36 16.55
CA ARG A 95 8.52 7.80 17.89
C ARG A 95 7.66 6.78 18.63
N GLY A 96 6.82 6.04 17.91
CA GLY A 96 5.77 5.22 18.51
C GLY A 96 5.98 3.71 18.40
N PHE A 97 6.38 3.23 17.21
CA PHE A 97 6.39 1.79 16.92
C PHE A 97 7.79 1.19 16.88
N GLY A 98 8.79 1.95 16.42
CA GLY A 98 10.17 1.47 16.26
C GLY A 98 10.31 0.31 15.28
N ALA A 99 9.39 0.15 14.31
CA ALA A 99 9.44 -0.97 13.38
C ALA A 99 10.68 -0.86 12.48
N ARG A 100 11.41 -1.97 12.35
CA ARG A 100 12.60 -2.06 11.48
C ARG A 100 12.24 -2.25 10.00
N ARG A 101 11.01 -2.68 9.72
CA ARG A 101 10.48 -2.88 8.37
C ARG A 101 9.21 -2.08 8.19
N ILE A 102 9.09 -1.42 7.04
CA ILE A 102 7.94 -0.64 6.64
C ILE A 102 7.36 -1.26 5.38
N LEU A 103 6.03 -1.37 5.32
CA LEU A 103 5.30 -1.79 4.14
C LEU A 103 4.45 -0.63 3.64
N ILE A 104 4.68 -0.18 2.41
CA ILE A 104 3.90 0.89 1.76
C ILE A 104 3.08 0.24 0.66
N ASP A 105 1.79 0.11 0.91
CA ASP A 105 0.84 -0.47 -0.04
C ASP A 105 -0.21 0.57 -0.45
N LEU A 106 0.17 1.33 -1.49
CA LEU A 106 -0.62 2.44 -2.01
C LEU A 106 -1.24 2.14 -3.38
N GLN A 107 -0.74 1.13 -4.11
CA GLN A 107 -1.16 0.73 -5.46
C GLN A 107 -1.81 1.85 -6.29
N SER A 108 -1.08 2.95 -6.46
CA SER A 108 -1.62 4.15 -7.10
C SER A 108 -2.05 3.84 -8.54
N PRO A 109 -3.19 4.39 -9.01
CA PRO A 109 -3.58 4.29 -10.43
C PRO A 109 -2.56 4.93 -11.38
N HIS A 110 -1.64 5.74 -10.84
CA HIS A 110 -0.56 6.40 -11.57
C HIS A 110 0.71 5.56 -11.71
N GLY A 111 0.68 4.33 -11.19
CA GLY A 111 1.79 3.38 -11.24
C GLY A 111 2.80 3.53 -10.08
N THR A 112 3.64 2.51 -9.90
CA THR A 112 4.61 2.44 -8.78
C THR A 112 5.63 3.59 -8.80
N ALA A 113 6.00 4.11 -9.97
CA ALA A 113 6.97 5.21 -10.07
C ALA A 113 6.52 6.46 -9.30
N HIS A 114 5.23 6.80 -9.39
CA HIS A 114 4.62 7.93 -8.67
C HIS A 114 4.80 7.80 -7.15
N VAL A 115 4.60 6.60 -6.61
CA VAL A 115 4.79 6.30 -5.18
C VAL A 115 6.27 6.33 -4.82
N MET A 116 7.13 5.72 -5.64
CA MET A 116 8.58 5.65 -5.37
C MET A 116 9.23 7.04 -5.28
N ASP A 117 8.83 7.97 -6.13
CA ASP A 117 9.37 9.33 -6.11
C ASP A 117 8.96 10.07 -4.83
N ALA A 118 7.70 9.94 -4.41
CA ALA A 118 7.23 10.49 -3.13
C ALA A 118 7.96 9.87 -1.93
N VAL A 119 8.17 8.55 -1.93
CA VAL A 119 8.87 7.81 -0.86
C VAL A 119 10.32 8.26 -0.75
N ARG A 120 11.04 8.41 -1.86
CA ARG A 120 12.43 8.89 -1.84
C ARG A 120 12.51 10.29 -1.26
N GLY A 121 11.64 11.20 -1.70
CA GLY A 121 11.57 12.55 -1.15
C GLY A 121 11.24 12.56 0.35
N ALA A 122 10.34 11.70 0.80
CA ALA A 122 9.99 11.60 2.22
C ALA A 122 11.15 11.06 3.07
N VAL A 123 11.94 10.12 2.55
CA VAL A 123 13.15 9.62 3.21
C VAL A 123 14.21 10.71 3.34
N GLU A 124 14.32 11.62 2.38
CA GLU A 124 15.19 12.79 2.49
C GLU A 124 14.70 13.78 3.55
N ASP A 125 13.39 14.06 3.60
CA ASP A 125 12.78 15.00 4.56
C ASP A 125 12.74 14.47 6.00
N ALA A 126 12.63 13.15 6.13
CA ALA A 126 12.53 12.45 7.40
C ALA A 126 13.31 11.12 7.32
N PRO A 127 14.65 11.17 7.47
CA PRO A 127 15.47 9.97 7.47
C PRO A 127 14.94 8.93 8.46
N PRO A 128 14.59 7.73 8.01
CA PRO A 128 13.86 6.77 8.84
C PRO A 128 14.82 6.06 9.80
N ILE A 129 14.86 6.56 11.03
CA ILE A 129 15.69 6.01 12.12
C ILE A 129 15.20 4.60 12.45
N CYS A 130 16.13 3.66 12.68
CA CYS A 130 15.88 2.24 12.97
C CYS A 130 15.23 1.42 11.84
N VAL A 131 14.95 2.00 10.68
CA VAL A 131 14.37 1.27 9.55
C VAL A 131 15.47 0.68 8.68
N GLU A 132 15.42 -0.63 8.50
CA GLU A 132 16.32 -1.38 7.63
C GLU A 132 15.77 -1.53 6.22
N GLU A 133 14.45 -1.69 6.10
CA GLU A 133 13.78 -1.96 4.84
C GLU A 133 12.46 -1.20 4.72
N ILE A 134 12.26 -0.56 3.57
CA ILE A 134 10.97 -0.08 3.09
C ILE A 134 10.59 -0.93 1.89
N VAL A 135 9.47 -1.64 1.99
CA VAL A 135 8.88 -2.42 0.92
C VAL A 135 7.74 -1.62 0.29
N VAL A 136 7.89 -1.26 -0.98
CA VAL A 136 6.83 -0.61 -1.76
C VAL A 136 6.12 -1.69 -2.57
N VAL A 137 4.84 -1.91 -2.28
CA VAL A 137 4.04 -2.95 -2.93
C VAL A 137 3.70 -2.55 -4.36
N THR A 138 3.85 -3.49 -5.28
CA THR A 138 3.43 -3.36 -6.68
C THR A 138 2.27 -4.31 -6.97
N PRO A 139 1.55 -4.11 -8.10
CA PRO A 139 0.58 -5.10 -8.56
C PRO A 139 1.19 -6.51 -8.60
N ALA A 140 0.36 -7.53 -8.39
CA ALA A 140 0.77 -8.92 -8.45
C ALA A 140 1.37 -9.24 -9.83
N GLU A 141 2.44 -10.02 -9.84
CA GLU A 141 2.92 -10.63 -11.07
C GLU A 141 1.93 -11.74 -11.46
N LEU A 142 1.46 -11.71 -12.71
CA LEU A 142 0.67 -12.80 -13.29
C LEU A 142 1.64 -13.92 -13.69
N ASP A 143 1.36 -15.16 -13.28
CA ASP A 143 2.10 -16.31 -13.79
C ASP A 143 1.85 -16.44 -15.30
N GLU A 144 2.91 -16.61 -16.10
CA GLU A 144 2.83 -16.72 -17.57
C GLU A 144 1.90 -17.84 -18.04
N ALA A 145 1.59 -18.82 -17.17
CA ALA A 145 0.65 -19.90 -17.44
C ALA A 145 -0.82 -19.46 -17.54
N GLU A 146 -1.20 -18.33 -16.93
CA GLU A 146 -2.59 -17.81 -16.94
C GLU A 146 -2.86 -16.85 -18.11
N ALA A 147 -1.80 -16.40 -18.79
CA ALA A 147 -1.88 -15.48 -19.93
C ALA A 147 -2.12 -16.17 -21.29
N ALA A 148 -2.17 -17.51 -21.32
CA ALA A 148 -2.45 -18.24 -22.55
C ALA A 148 -3.93 -18.03 -22.96
N PRO A 149 -4.22 -17.44 -24.13
CA PRO A 149 -5.59 -17.32 -24.60
C PRO A 149 -6.20 -18.73 -24.75
N PRO A 150 -7.49 -18.93 -24.42
CA PRO A 150 -8.12 -20.23 -24.53
C PRO A 150 -7.97 -20.74 -25.97
N PRO A 151 -7.69 -22.05 -26.17
CA PRO A 151 -7.50 -22.60 -27.52
C PRO A 151 -8.76 -22.33 -28.34
N ARG A 152 -8.58 -21.67 -29.49
CA ARG A 152 -9.66 -21.38 -30.44
C ARG A 152 -10.33 -22.71 -30.81
N ARG A 153 -11.58 -22.91 -30.38
CA ARG A 153 -12.43 -24.01 -30.87
C ARG A 153 -12.59 -23.86 -32.38
N THR A 154 -11.87 -24.67 -33.14
CA THR A 154 -12.12 -24.89 -34.56
C THR A 154 -13.50 -25.54 -34.69
N ARG A 155 -14.48 -24.77 -35.19
CA ARG A 155 -15.76 -25.32 -35.64
C ARG A 155 -15.48 -26.17 -36.87
N THR A 156 -15.36 -27.49 -36.70
CA THR A 156 -15.43 -28.43 -37.81
C THR A 156 -16.86 -28.39 -38.36
N ARG A 157 -17.02 -27.75 -39.52
CA ARG A 157 -18.28 -27.72 -40.25
C ARG A 157 -18.39 -29.08 -40.96
N ALA A 158 -19.20 -29.98 -40.40
CA ALA A 158 -19.61 -31.19 -41.10
C ALA A 158 -20.53 -30.77 -42.25
N SER A 159 -20.08 -30.97 -43.49
CA SER A 159 -20.91 -30.87 -44.69
C SER A 159 -21.63 -32.21 -44.88
N SER A 160 -22.94 -32.12 -45.09
CA SER A 160 -23.84 -33.20 -45.48
C SER A 160 -23.54 -33.74 -46.87
#